data_AF-A0A9C5ZMP0-F1
#
_entry.id   AF-A0A9C5ZMP0-F1
#
_cell.length_a   1.000
_cell.length_b   1.000
_cell.length_c   1.000
_cell.angle_alpha   90.00
_cell.angle_beta   90.00
_cell.angle_gamma   90.00
#
_symmetry.space_group_name_H-M   'P 1'
#
loop_
_entity.id
_entity.type
_entity.pdbx_description
1 polymer ?
#
loop_
_entity_poly.entity_id
_entity_poly.type
_entity_poly.pdbx_seq_one_letter_code
_entity_poly.pdbx_strand_id
1 'polypeptide(L)'
;MSSLDVLLVIFLSILTTVQSALYRFIPEDSDVFVDCADRPEMNGINDWANILDYSFDDEGIIHARGTVTILWDIEQTDRVTMDIELKKYARGTWDQTFLSVKISDFCKDMRDTNSMVYDSWSKHITLEEGEEIPCLGKGVRIVD
;
A
#
# COMPACT_ATOMS: atom_id res chain seq x y z
N MET A 1 36.77 -19.07 -21.89
CA MET A 1 36.17 -18.18 -20.87
C MET A 1 37.31 -17.36 -20.28
N SER A 2 37.29 -16.05 -20.50
CA SER A 2 38.35 -15.15 -20.03
C SER A 2 38.24 -14.91 -18.52
N SER A 3 39.31 -14.43 -17.88
CA SER A 3 39.30 -14.06 -16.46
C SER A 3 38.26 -12.97 -16.14
N LEU A 4 37.92 -12.15 -17.14
CA LEU A 4 36.89 -11.11 -17.03
C LEU A 4 35.49 -11.72 -16.99
N ASP A 5 35.22 -12.73 -17.83
CA ASP A 5 33.93 -13.42 -17.87
C ASP A 5 33.63 -14.11 -16.54
N VAL A 6 34.65 -14.69 -15.90
CA VAL A 6 34.51 -15.33 -14.58
C VAL A 6 34.18 -14.29 -13.50
N LEU A 7 34.86 -13.15 -13.50
CA LEU A 7 34.56 -12.04 -12.58
C LEU A 7 33.15 -11.49 -12.77
N LEU A 8 32.71 -11.37 -14.03
CA LEU A 8 31.38 -10.86 -14.38
C LEU A 8 30.28 -11.80 -13.91
N VAL A 9 30.47 -13.12 -14.07
CA VAL A 9 29.54 -14.14 -13.57
C VAL A 9 29.48 -14.15 -12.04
N ILE A 10 30.63 -14.02 -11.35
CA ILE A 10 30.68 -13.93 -9.88
C ILE A 10 29.99 -12.65 -9.38
N PHE A 11 30.21 -11.53 -10.05
CA PHE A 11 29.59 -10.26 -9.67
C PHE A 11 28.06 -10.30 -9.86
N LEU A 12 27.59 -10.82 -10.99
CA LEU A 12 26.17 -11.01 -11.26
C LEU A 12 25.53 -12.00 -10.29
N SER A 13 26.20 -13.10 -9.95
CA SER A 13 25.66 -14.09 -9.01
C SER A 13 25.50 -13.49 -7.61
N ILE A 14 26.49 -12.73 -7.12
CA ILE A 14 26.40 -12.02 -5.83
C ILE A 14 25.24 -11.00 -5.84
N LEU A 15 25.06 -10.25 -6.93
CA LEU A 15 23.95 -9.30 -7.08
C LEU A 15 22.57 -10.00 -7.10
N THR A 16 22.50 -11.25 -7.58
CA THR A 16 21.24 -12.02 -7.57
C THR A 16 20.98 -12.75 -6.24
N THR A 17 21.97 -12.84 -5.34
CA THR A 17 21.80 -13.45 -4.01
C THR A 17 21.24 -12.51 -2.94
N VAL A 18 20.60 -11.42 -3.34
CA VAL A 18 19.78 -10.63 -2.41
C VAL A 18 18.59 -11.51 -2.01
N GLN A 19 18.76 -12.28 -0.94
CA GLN A 19 17.70 -13.05 -0.32
C GLN A 19 16.57 -12.07 0.00
N SER A 20 15.41 -12.30 -0.62
CA SER A 20 14.17 -11.73 -0.13
C SER A 20 13.98 -12.27 1.28
N ALA A 21 14.28 -11.44 2.28
CA ALA A 21 13.90 -11.75 3.65
C ALA A 21 12.37 -11.71 3.69
N LEU A 22 11.77 -12.85 4.03
CA LEU A 22 10.34 -12.88 4.36
C LEU A 22 10.18 -12.21 5.72
N TYR A 23 9.67 -10.99 5.71
CA TYR A 23 9.34 -10.27 6.94
C TYR A 23 7.91 -10.62 7.34
N ARG A 24 7.73 -11.04 8.58
CA ARG A 24 6.41 -11.18 9.19
C ARG A 24 6.03 -9.86 9.85
N PHE A 25 4.89 -9.30 9.48
CA PHE A 25 4.33 -8.14 10.18
C PHE A 25 3.61 -8.63 11.44
N ILE A 26 4.01 -8.11 12.60
CA ILE A 26 3.37 -8.39 13.88
C ILE A 26 3.05 -7.03 14.46
N PRO A 27 1.77 -6.60 14.44
CA PRO A 27 1.41 -5.30 14.99
C PRO A 27 1.58 -5.33 16.52
N GLU A 28 1.99 -4.20 17.09
CA GLU A 28 2.11 -4.05 18.55
C GLU A 28 0.74 -3.89 19.22
N ASP A 29 -0.22 -3.32 18.49
CA ASP A 29 -1.62 -3.10 18.89
C ASP A 29 -2.57 -3.74 17.86
N SER A 30 -3.80 -4.08 18.26
CA SER A 30 -4.87 -4.47 17.35
C SER A 30 -5.33 -3.33 16.43
N ASP A 31 -5.17 -2.08 16.89
CA ASP A 31 -5.48 -0.89 16.11
C ASP A 31 -4.32 -0.57 15.16
N VAL A 32 -4.52 -0.80 13.87
CA VAL A 32 -3.49 -0.64 12.83
C VAL A 32 -3.32 0.82 12.42
N PHE A 33 -4.38 1.61 12.58
CA PHE A 33 -4.43 3.01 12.19
C PHE A 33 -4.65 3.89 13.41
N VAL A 34 -3.83 4.94 13.51
CA VAL A 34 -3.93 5.96 14.56
C VAL A 34 -3.85 7.33 13.91
N ASP A 35 -4.61 8.28 14.46
CA ASP A 35 -4.60 9.65 13.96
C ASP A 35 -3.25 10.33 14.24
N CYS A 36 -2.86 11.24 13.34
CA CYS A 36 -1.61 11.98 13.50
C CYS A 36 -1.70 12.98 14.66
N ALA A 37 -0.97 12.71 15.76
CA ALA A 37 -1.00 13.55 16.96
C ALA A 37 -0.52 15.00 16.73
N ASP A 38 0.38 15.22 15.76
CA ASP A 38 0.93 16.52 15.40
C ASP A 38 0.14 17.26 14.31
N ARG A 39 -0.84 16.58 13.70
CA ARG A 39 -1.65 17.08 12.58
C ARG A 39 -3.14 16.82 12.84
N PRO A 40 -3.75 17.41 13.88
CA PRO A 40 -5.16 17.19 14.19
C PRO A 40 -6.10 17.70 13.09
N GLU A 41 -5.63 18.56 12.18
CA GLU A 41 -6.36 18.96 10.99
C GLU A 41 -6.46 17.86 9.92
N MET A 42 -5.58 16.85 9.99
CA MET A 42 -5.62 15.69 9.13
C MET A 42 -6.53 14.65 9.77
N ASN A 43 -7.71 14.51 9.18
CA ASN A 43 -8.67 13.48 9.52
C ASN A 43 -8.05 12.06 9.46
N GLY A 44 -8.61 11.15 10.24
CA GLY A 44 -8.17 9.76 10.33
C GLY A 44 -8.64 8.89 9.17
N ILE A 45 -8.19 7.64 9.14
CA ILE A 45 -8.64 6.66 8.14
C ILE A 45 -10.16 6.45 8.19
N ASN A 46 -10.74 6.51 9.39
CA ASN A 46 -12.17 6.30 9.64
C ASN A 46 -13.05 7.47 9.16
N ASP A 47 -12.47 8.66 8.99
CA ASP A 47 -13.16 9.80 8.38
C ASP A 47 -13.12 9.73 6.85
N TRP A 48 -12.14 9.01 6.30
CA TRP A 48 -11.96 8.84 4.87
C TRP A 48 -12.76 7.65 4.31
N ALA A 49 -12.74 6.51 5.02
CA ALA A 49 -13.48 5.31 4.63
C ALA A 49 -13.91 4.48 5.84
N ASN A 50 -15.05 3.80 5.70
CA ASN A 50 -15.45 2.74 6.62
C ASN A 50 -14.83 1.41 6.16
N ILE A 51 -13.81 0.94 6.90
CA ILE A 51 -13.10 -0.30 6.63
C ILE A 51 -13.70 -1.38 7.54
N LEU A 52 -14.54 -2.25 6.97
CA LEU A 52 -15.48 -3.04 7.76
C LEU A 52 -14.92 -4.33 8.40
N ASP A 53 -13.79 -4.88 7.96
CA ASP A 53 -13.19 -6.04 8.63
C ASP A 53 -11.75 -6.31 8.16
N TYR A 54 -10.79 -6.29 9.09
CA TYR A 54 -9.46 -6.84 8.89
C TYR A 54 -9.11 -7.72 10.09
N SER A 55 -8.45 -8.84 9.84
CA SER A 55 -8.01 -9.77 10.88
C SER A 55 -6.59 -10.23 10.61
N PHE A 56 -5.90 -10.63 11.66
CA PHE A 56 -4.56 -11.22 11.58
C PHE A 56 -4.64 -12.69 11.95
N ASP A 57 -4.02 -13.55 11.16
CA ASP A 57 -3.86 -14.96 11.56
C ASP A 57 -2.63 -15.18 12.44
N ASP A 58 -2.47 -16.42 12.89
CA ASP A 58 -1.35 -16.87 13.72
C ASP A 58 -0.01 -16.95 12.96
N GLU A 59 -0.03 -16.75 11.64
CA GLU A 59 1.15 -16.61 10.77
C GLU A 59 1.52 -15.13 10.53
N GLY A 60 0.71 -14.18 11.01
CA GLY A 60 0.93 -12.74 10.83
C GLY A 60 0.55 -12.23 9.45
N ILE A 61 -0.29 -12.99 8.74
CA ILE A 61 -0.89 -12.58 7.48
C ILE A 61 -2.13 -11.74 7.78
N ILE A 62 -2.26 -10.64 7.06
CA ILE A 62 -3.42 -9.75 7.15
C ILE A 62 -4.50 -10.29 6.21
N HIS A 63 -5.61 -10.73 6.78
CA HIS A 63 -6.83 -11.05 6.06
C HIS A 63 -7.75 -9.82 6.10
N ALA A 64 -7.66 -8.99 5.07
CA ALA A 64 -8.65 -7.96 4.81
C ALA A 64 -9.73 -8.58 3.92
N ARG A 65 -10.96 -8.65 4.41
CA ARG A 65 -12.10 -9.10 3.61
C ARG A 65 -13.29 -8.28 3.99
N GLY A 66 -13.88 -7.59 3.01
CA GLY A 66 -15.01 -6.74 3.32
C GLY A 66 -15.30 -5.73 2.24
N THR A 67 -16.28 -4.89 2.54
CA THR A 67 -16.60 -3.75 1.70
C THR A 67 -16.01 -2.50 2.35
N VAL A 68 -15.13 -1.82 1.64
CA VAL A 68 -14.68 -0.48 2.00
C VAL A 68 -15.67 0.52 1.41
N THR A 69 -16.27 1.36 2.25
CA THR A 69 -17.15 2.45 1.78
C THR A 69 -16.45 3.79 1.97
N ILE A 70 -16.25 4.52 0.87
CA ILE A 70 -15.59 5.83 0.91
C ILE A 70 -16.56 6.87 1.49
N LEU A 71 -16.12 7.57 2.54
CA LEU A 71 -16.86 8.63 3.21
C LEU A 71 -16.42 10.03 2.75
N TRP A 72 -15.20 10.11 2.20
CA TRP A 72 -14.60 11.36 1.75
C TRP A 72 -15.41 12.02 0.62
N ASP A 73 -15.77 13.29 0.82
CA ASP A 73 -16.63 14.07 -0.08
C ASP A 73 -15.82 14.68 -1.23
N ILE A 74 -15.41 13.82 -2.17
CA ILE A 74 -14.73 14.18 -3.42
C ILE A 74 -15.44 13.55 -4.62
N GLU A 75 -15.21 14.11 -5.81
CA GLU A 75 -15.70 13.54 -7.07
C GLU A 75 -14.70 12.50 -7.61
N GLN A 76 -15.19 11.46 -8.29
CA GLN A 76 -14.30 10.43 -8.85
C GLN A 76 -13.35 10.95 -9.95
N THR A 77 -13.62 12.14 -10.49
CA THR A 77 -12.78 12.84 -11.47
C THR A 77 -11.71 13.71 -10.83
N ASP A 78 -11.75 13.88 -9.50
CA ASP A 78 -10.75 14.66 -8.78
C ASP A 78 -9.40 13.97 -8.81
N ARG A 79 -8.33 14.77 -8.90
CA ARG A 79 -6.97 14.25 -8.85
C ARG A 79 -6.55 14.06 -7.41
N VAL A 80 -6.37 12.80 -7.02
CA VAL A 80 -5.89 12.42 -5.69
C VAL A 80 -4.38 12.16 -5.74
N THR A 81 -3.62 12.82 -4.86
CA THR A 81 -2.20 12.55 -4.65
C THR A 81 -2.02 11.78 -3.35
N MET A 82 -1.21 10.73 -3.36
CA MET A 82 -0.90 9.92 -2.21
C MET A 82 0.60 9.93 -1.95
N ASP A 83 0.97 10.26 -0.72
CA ASP A 83 2.34 10.26 -0.21
C ASP A 83 2.44 9.25 0.93
N ILE A 84 3.31 8.25 0.79
CA ILE A 84 3.51 7.17 1.76
C ILE A 84 4.98 7.18 2.19
N GLU A 85 5.21 7.16 3.50
CA GLU A 85 6.54 7.12 4.10
C GLU A 85 6.62 5.95 5.07
N LEU A 86 7.64 5.10 4.92
CA LEU A 86 7.94 4.08 5.91
C LEU A 86 9.00 4.61 6.88
N LYS A 87 8.67 4.59 8.18
CA LYS A 87 9.57 4.97 9.27
C LYS A 87 9.91 3.75 10.11
N LYS A 88 11.13 3.74 10.67
CA LYS A 88 11.59 2.73 11.61
C LYS A 88 11.77 3.36 12.98
N TYR A 89 11.11 2.81 13.99
CA TYR A 89 11.35 3.21 15.36
C TYR A 89 12.66 2.62 15.87
N ALA A 90 13.58 3.48 16.29
CA ALA A 90 14.85 3.08 16.89
C ALA A 90 15.32 4.14 17.90
N ARG A 91 15.86 3.69 19.04
CA ARG A 91 16.48 4.57 20.05
C ARG A 91 15.55 5.71 20.55
N GLY A 92 14.24 5.46 20.61
CA GLY A 92 13.28 6.44 21.12
C GLY A 92 12.75 7.44 20.09
N THR A 93 13.07 7.27 18.80
CA THR A 93 12.58 8.15 17.74
C THR A 93 12.20 7.37 16.48
N TRP A 94 11.34 7.96 15.64
CA TRP A 94 10.99 7.46 14.33
C TRP A 94 11.94 8.02 13.28
N ASP A 95 12.75 7.16 12.66
CA ASP A 95 13.68 7.54 11.59
C ASP A 95 13.09 7.19 10.22
N GLN A 96 13.15 8.13 9.27
CA GLN A 96 12.72 7.91 7.89
C GLN A 96 13.58 6.85 7.21
N THR A 97 12.95 5.88 6.56
CA THR A 97 13.66 4.90 5.72
C THR A 97 13.78 5.41 4.27
N PHE A 98 14.54 4.71 3.43
CA PHE A 98 14.60 5.04 1.99
C PHE A 98 13.31 4.67 1.24
N LEU A 99 12.38 3.97 1.90
CA LEU A 99 11.11 3.55 1.31
C LEU A 99 10.08 4.66 1.48
N SER A 100 10.03 5.53 0.47
CA SER A 100 8.99 6.54 0.30
C SER A 100 8.38 6.41 -1.09
N VAL A 101 7.05 6.47 -1.18
CA VAL A 101 6.31 6.39 -2.43
C VAL A 101 5.46 7.65 -2.59
N LYS A 102 5.52 8.26 -3.77
CA LYS A 102 4.64 9.35 -4.17
C LYS A 102 3.88 8.97 -5.42
N ILE A 103 2.56 8.95 -5.32
CA ILE A 103 1.63 8.69 -6.42
C ILE A 103 0.91 10.01 -6.71
N SER A 104 1.17 10.60 -7.88
CA SER A 104 0.66 11.94 -8.21
C SER A 104 -0.81 11.95 -8.59
N ASP A 105 -1.27 10.90 -9.27
CA ASP A 105 -2.64 10.72 -9.74
C ASP A 105 -3.10 9.29 -9.43
N PHE A 106 -3.53 9.10 -8.20
CA PHE A 106 -3.92 7.80 -7.67
C PHE A 106 -5.08 7.18 -8.45
N CYS A 107 -6.07 7.99 -8.82
CA CYS A 107 -7.24 7.54 -9.58
C CYS A 107 -6.90 7.01 -10.97
N LYS A 108 -5.93 7.65 -11.63
CA LYS A 108 -5.40 7.17 -12.90
C LYS A 108 -4.63 5.87 -12.70
N ASP A 109 -3.74 5.84 -11.72
CA ASP A 109 -2.87 4.68 -11.47
C ASP A 109 -3.69 3.44 -11.07
N MET A 110 -4.83 3.59 -10.39
CA MET A 110 -5.75 2.48 -10.11
C MET A 110 -6.26 1.75 -11.35
N ARG A 111 -6.26 2.37 -12.53
CA ARG A 111 -6.74 1.77 -13.80
C ARG A 111 -5.62 1.43 -14.77
N ASP A 112 -4.41 1.90 -14.51
CA ASP A 112 -3.25 1.61 -15.35
C ASP A 112 -2.64 0.27 -14.96
N THR A 113 -2.75 -0.73 -15.84
CA THR A 113 -2.24 -2.09 -15.61
C THR A 113 -0.73 -2.17 -15.42
N ASN A 114 0.01 -1.10 -15.75
CA ASN A 114 1.46 -1.02 -15.53
C ASN A 114 1.82 -0.27 -14.24
N SER A 115 0.85 0.25 -13.50
CA SER A 115 1.10 0.97 -12.27
C SER A 115 1.32 0.02 -11.09
N MET A 116 2.10 0.48 -10.12
CA MET A 116 2.28 -0.22 -8.85
C MET A 116 0.96 -0.35 -8.07
N VAL A 117 0.06 0.63 -8.20
CA VAL A 117 -1.24 0.66 -7.50
C VAL A 117 -2.18 -0.42 -8.05
N TYR A 118 -2.19 -0.60 -9.37
CA TYR A 118 -2.96 -1.66 -10.00
C TYR A 118 -2.40 -3.03 -9.65
N ASP A 119 -1.08 -3.20 -9.79
CA ASP A 119 -0.44 -4.50 -9.55
C ASP A 119 -0.50 -4.93 -8.08
N SER A 120 -0.36 -4.00 -7.14
CA SER A 120 -0.35 -4.34 -5.71
C SER A 120 -1.77 -4.51 -5.13
N TRP A 121 -2.75 -3.77 -5.66
CA TRP A 121 -4.08 -3.70 -5.05
C TRP A 121 -5.22 -3.76 -6.07
N SER A 122 -5.31 -2.81 -7.00
CA SER A 122 -6.57 -2.57 -7.74
C SER A 122 -7.02 -3.76 -8.61
N LYS A 123 -6.10 -4.62 -9.05
CA LYS A 123 -6.42 -5.85 -9.79
C LYS A 123 -7.22 -6.89 -8.99
N HIS A 124 -7.26 -6.77 -7.67
CA HIS A 124 -7.98 -7.68 -6.78
C HIS A 124 -9.40 -7.20 -6.44
N ILE A 125 -9.75 -5.96 -6.83
CA ILE A 125 -11.10 -5.42 -6.63
C ILE A 125 -12.11 -6.24 -7.42
N THR A 126 -13.14 -6.72 -6.75
CA THR A 126 -14.26 -7.44 -7.37
C THR A 126 -15.19 -6.44 -8.08
N LEU A 127 -15.39 -6.63 -9.39
CA LEU A 127 -16.24 -5.78 -10.23
C LEU A 127 -17.45 -6.57 -10.76
N GLU A 128 -18.57 -5.89 -10.97
CA GLU A 128 -19.67 -6.43 -11.77
C GLU A 128 -19.30 -6.46 -13.27
N GLU A 129 -19.98 -7.31 -14.04
CA GLU A 129 -19.65 -7.52 -15.45
C GLU A 129 -19.85 -6.23 -16.27
N GLY A 130 -18.76 -5.71 -16.85
CA GLY A 130 -18.76 -4.51 -17.68
C GLY A 130 -18.49 -3.19 -16.93
N GLU A 131 -18.22 -3.24 -15.63
CA GLU A 131 -17.84 -2.06 -14.85
C GLU A 131 -16.32 -1.80 -14.90
N GLU A 132 -15.94 -0.52 -14.88
CA GLU A 132 -14.56 -0.10 -14.67
C GLU A 132 -14.27 0.04 -13.17
N ILE A 133 -12.99 -0.08 -12.80
CA ILE A 133 -12.55 0.15 -11.41
C ILE A 133 -12.96 1.57 -10.99
N PRO A 134 -13.82 1.74 -9.96
CA PRO A 134 -14.21 3.06 -9.49
C PRO A 134 -13.04 3.73 -8.76
N CYS A 135 -12.92 5.05 -8.86
CA CYS A 135 -12.01 5.78 -7.97
C CYS A 135 -12.72 6.18 -6.67
N LEU A 136 -11.96 6.77 -5.76
CA LEU A 136 -12.42 7.41 -4.54
C LEU A 136 -13.51 8.44 -4.85
N GLY A 137 -14.61 8.34 -4.12
CA GLY A 137 -15.71 9.28 -4.18
C GLY A 137 -16.77 8.90 -3.15
N LYS A 138 -17.51 9.87 -2.64
CA LYS A 138 -18.46 9.63 -1.54
C LYS A 138 -19.47 8.55 -1.90
N GLY A 139 -19.57 7.54 -1.04
CA GLY A 139 -20.49 6.41 -1.21
C GLY A 139 -20.00 5.31 -2.16
N VAL A 140 -18.83 5.46 -2.79
CA VAL A 140 -18.21 4.37 -3.57
C VAL A 140 -17.91 3.20 -2.64
N ARG A 141 -18.22 2.00 -3.13
CA ARG A 141 -18.00 0.73 -2.43
C ARG A 141 -16.95 -0.07 -3.18
N ILE A 142 -15.84 -0.38 -2.51
CA ILE A 142 -14.77 -1.23 -3.02
C ILE A 142 -14.88 -2.57 -2.30
N VAL A 143 -15.00 -3.65 -3.05
CA VAL A 143 -15.13 -5.01 -2.52
C VAL A 143 -13.85 -5.78 -2.88
N ASP A 144 -13.19 -6.31 -1.85
CA ASP A 144 -11.99 -7.15 -1.92
C ASP A 144 -12.30 -8.54 -1.31
#